data_AF-A0A852UHL3-F1
#
_entry.id   AF-A0A852UHL3-F1
#
_cell.length_a   1.000
_cell.length_b   1.000
_cell.length_c   1.000
_cell.angle_alpha   90.00
_cell.angle_beta   90.00
_cell.angle_gamma   90.00
#
_symmetry.space_group_name_H-M   'P 1'
#
loop_
_entity.id
_entity.type
_entity.pdbx_description
1 polymer ?
#
loop_
_entity_poly.entity_id
_entity_poly.type
_entity_poly.pdbx_seq_one_letter_code
_entity_poly.pdbx_strand_id
1 'polypeptide(L)'
;MPFGQSTKKVNSLKVYNDFLRTKGVVSESFIQLKRDWIKIGAGSEETVIALSKEPVEKLLFFIEDCNIVSTRNKLIVYLLLYTVVRVSELVGIKIADIDFLTNQLIVLGKGGK
;
A
#
# COMPACT_ATOMS: atom_id res chain seq x y z
N MET A 1 -6.08 24.23 -5.25
CA MET A 1 -5.60 24.14 -3.85
C MET A 1 -5.26 22.69 -3.57
N PRO A 2 -4.03 22.35 -3.15
CA PRO A 2 -3.69 20.97 -2.90
C PRO A 2 -4.37 20.54 -1.59
N PHE A 3 -5.18 19.50 -1.67
CA PHE A 3 -5.76 18.83 -0.52
C PHE A 3 -4.63 18.07 0.19
N GLY A 4 -4.07 18.68 1.25
CA GLY A 4 -3.13 18.03 2.16
C GLY A 4 -3.80 16.86 2.88
N GLN A 5 -3.03 15.80 3.16
CA GLN A 5 -3.53 14.50 3.57
C GLN A 5 -4.13 14.48 4.99
N SER A 6 -5.10 13.57 5.17
CA SER A 6 -5.87 13.40 6.40
C SER A 6 -5.03 12.80 7.55
N THR A 7 -5.09 13.42 8.74
CA THR A 7 -4.48 12.85 9.94
C THR A 7 -5.18 11.54 10.34
N LYS A 8 -4.46 10.41 10.29
CA LYS A 8 -4.98 9.09 10.72
C LYS A 8 -5.62 9.12 12.11
N LYS A 9 -5.11 9.99 12.99
CA LYS A 9 -5.65 10.23 14.35
C LYS A 9 -7.04 10.88 14.33
N VAL A 10 -7.22 11.99 13.61
CA VAL A 10 -8.54 12.68 13.55
C VAL A 10 -9.57 11.80 12.85
N ASN A 11 -9.17 11.03 11.82
CA ASN A 11 -10.05 10.03 11.21
C ASN A 11 -10.46 8.93 12.18
N SER A 12 -9.52 8.37 12.95
CA SER A 12 -9.82 7.33 13.93
C SER A 12 -10.79 7.84 15.00
N LEU A 13 -10.58 9.06 15.49
CA LEU A 13 -11.47 9.68 16.46
C LEU A 13 -12.86 9.97 15.87
N LYS A 14 -12.94 10.41 14.61
CA LYS A 14 -14.22 10.60 13.91
C LYS A 14 -15.00 9.30 13.80
N VAL A 15 -14.35 8.22 13.36
CA VAL A 15 -14.97 6.89 13.24
C VAL A 15 -15.49 6.42 14.60
N TYR A 16 -14.74 6.66 15.68
CA TYR A 16 -15.18 6.33 17.02
C TYR A 16 -16.38 7.19 17.49
N ASN A 17 -16.38 8.49 17.20
CA ASN A 17 -17.51 9.37 17.52
C ASN A 17 -18.78 8.98 16.74
N ASP A 18 -18.65 8.63 15.45
CA ASP A 18 -19.75 8.11 14.63
C ASP A 18 -20.28 6.77 15.17
N PHE A 19 -19.41 5.89 15.67
CA PHE A 19 -19.81 4.66 16.37
C PHE A 19 -20.62 4.96 17.64
N LEU A 20 -20.14 5.88 18.49
CA LEU A 20 -20.87 6.28 19.71
C LEU A 20 -22.22 6.92 19.39
N ARG A 21 -22.32 7.69 18.31
CA ARG A 21 -23.58 8.27 17.84
C ARG A 21 -24.54 7.18 17.38
N THR A 22 -24.04 6.18 16.64
CA THR A 22 -24.83 5.02 16.22
C THR A 22 -25.34 4.20 17.42
N LYS A 23 -24.59 4.17 18.52
CA LYS A 23 -25.00 3.55 19.79
C LYS A 23 -25.90 4.42 20.66
N GLY A 24 -26.19 5.65 20.24
CA GLY A 24 -27.02 6.60 21.01
C GLY A 24 -26.35 7.14 22.29
N VAL A 25 -25.05 6.91 22.47
CA VAL A 25 -24.29 7.38 23.65
C VAL A 25 -24.00 8.88 23.56
N VAL A 26 -23.91 9.41 22.32
CA VAL A 26 -23.72 10.83 22.05
C VAL A 26 -24.76 11.32 21.04
N SER A 27 -25.30 12.51 21.27
CA SER A 27 -26.34 13.13 20.44
C SER A 27 -25.78 13.81 19.19
N GLU A 28 -24.53 14.27 19.23
CA GLU A 28 -23.94 15.10 18.18
C GLU A 28 -22.53 14.68 17.78
N SER A 29 -22.10 15.16 16.62
CA SER A 29 -20.76 14.92 16.09
C SER A 29 -19.77 15.90 16.70
N PHE A 30 -18.95 15.45 17.64
CA PHE A 30 -17.94 16.29 18.30
C PHE A 30 -16.69 16.50 17.45
N ILE A 31 -16.56 15.81 16.32
CA ILE A 31 -15.40 15.92 15.42
C ILE A 31 -15.81 16.42 14.05
N GLN A 32 -15.32 17.61 13.72
CA GLN A 32 -15.49 18.30 12.46
C GLN A 32 -14.17 18.30 11.69
N LEU A 33 -14.05 17.43 10.67
CA LEU A 33 -12.82 17.28 9.87
C LEU A 33 -12.29 18.59 9.28
N LYS A 34 -13.17 19.56 9.00
CA LYS A 34 -12.77 20.87 8.46
C LYS A 34 -12.19 21.81 9.52
N ARG A 35 -12.55 21.61 10.79
CA ARG A 35 -12.24 22.52 11.91
C ARG A 35 -11.18 21.94 12.84
N ASP A 36 -11.29 20.65 13.15
CA ASP A 36 -10.33 19.90 13.98
C ASP A 36 -9.16 19.38 13.15
N TRP A 37 -9.01 19.91 11.94
CA TRP A 37 -7.87 19.63 11.09
C TRP A 37 -6.61 20.16 11.75
N ILE A 38 -5.74 19.25 12.17
CA ILE A 38 -4.41 19.63 12.64
C ILE A 38 -3.57 19.92 11.41
N LYS A 39 -3.17 21.18 11.24
CA LYS A 39 -2.17 21.58 10.25
C LYS A 39 -0.84 20.99 10.70
N ILE A 40 -0.52 19.78 10.25
CA ILE A 40 0.79 19.19 10.47
C ILE A 40 1.79 20.14 9.78
N GLY A 41 2.68 20.75 10.57
CA GLY A 41 3.80 21.53 10.02
C GLY A 41 4.55 20.63 9.05
N ALA A 42 4.91 21.16 7.87
CA ALA A 42 5.49 20.46 6.73
C ALA A 42 6.66 19.53 7.09
N GLY A 43 6.33 18.37 7.63
CA GLY A 43 7.22 17.42 8.26
C GLY A 43 6.97 16.08 7.62
N SER A 44 7.71 15.87 6.52
CA SER A 44 7.97 14.58 5.88
C SER A 44 6.73 13.75 5.54
N GLU A 45 5.91 14.26 4.63
CA GLU A 45 5.17 13.36 3.74
C GLU A 45 6.04 13.18 2.51
N GLU A 46 6.84 12.12 2.47
CA GLU A 46 7.48 11.65 1.25
C GLU A 46 6.37 11.51 0.20
N THR A 47 6.32 12.46 -0.72
CA THR A 47 5.49 12.32 -1.90
C THR A 47 5.96 11.05 -2.57
N VAL A 48 5.09 10.04 -2.66
CA VAL A 48 5.42 8.81 -3.37
C VAL A 48 5.61 9.19 -4.83
N ILE A 49 6.88 9.35 -5.23
CA ILE A 49 7.24 9.65 -6.61
C ILE A 49 7.00 8.35 -7.37
N ALA A 50 6.04 8.38 -8.28
CA ALA A 50 5.88 7.30 -9.24
C ALA A 50 7.20 7.13 -10.01
N LEU A 51 7.71 5.91 -10.09
CA LEU A 51 8.94 5.64 -10.84
C LEU A 51 8.72 6.04 -12.30
N SER A 52 9.59 6.89 -12.82
CA SER A 52 9.66 7.18 -14.25
C SER A 52 10.27 5.99 -15.02
N LYS A 53 10.18 6.01 -16.35
CA LYS A 53 10.63 4.92 -17.22
C LYS A 53 12.13 4.61 -17.07
N GLU A 54 12.98 5.63 -16.99
CA GLU A 54 14.43 5.46 -16.94
C GLU A 54 14.94 4.70 -15.69
N PRO A 55 14.51 5.01 -14.45
CA PRO A 55 14.81 4.18 -13.28
C PRO A 55 14.40 2.72 -13.43
N VAL A 56 13.24 2.46 -14.04
CA VAL A 56 12.74 1.10 -14.23
C VAL A 56 13.62 0.34 -15.22
N GLU A 57 14.02 0.97 -16.32
CA GLU A 57 14.94 0.36 -17.30
C GLU A 57 16.31 0.05 -16.69
N LYS A 58 16.87 0.96 -15.88
CA LYS A 58 18.13 0.73 -15.17
C LYS A 58 18.02 -0.44 -14.18
N LEU A 59 16.91 -0.52 -13.44
CA LEU A 59 16.64 -1.63 -12.53
C LEU A 59 16.53 -2.95 -13.30
N LEU A 60 15.76 -2.98 -14.38
CA LEU A 60 15.60 -4.17 -15.23
C LEU A 60 16.95 -4.61 -15.82
N PHE A 61 17.80 -3.69 -16.26
CA PHE A 61 19.14 -4.02 -16.73
C PHE A 61 20.01 -4.65 -15.63
N PHE A 62 20.00 -4.06 -14.42
CA PHE A 62 20.80 -4.55 -13.31
C PHE A 62 20.40 -5.96 -12.85
N ILE A 63 19.11 -6.29 -12.81
CA ILE A 63 18.64 -7.61 -12.34
C ILE A 63 18.90 -8.75 -13.33
N GLU A 64 19.31 -8.46 -14.56
CA GLU A 64 19.68 -9.48 -15.55
C GLU A 64 21.07 -10.09 -15.29
N ASP A 65 21.94 -9.39 -14.56
CA ASP A 65 23.26 -9.92 -14.21
C ASP A 65 23.17 -11.01 -13.14
N CYS A 66 23.19 -12.27 -13.59
CA CYS A 66 23.08 -13.46 -12.75
C CYS A 66 24.29 -13.69 -11.83
N ASN A 67 25.42 -13.00 -12.05
CA ASN A 67 26.57 -13.08 -11.16
C ASN A 67 26.39 -12.20 -9.91
N ILE A 68 25.52 -11.19 -10.00
CA ILE A 68 25.27 -10.21 -8.95
C ILE A 68 23.91 -10.44 -8.30
N VAL A 69 22.89 -10.81 -9.09
CA VAL A 69 21.51 -10.95 -8.64
C VAL A 69 21.06 -12.40 -8.75
N SER A 70 20.73 -13.00 -7.60
CA SER A 70 20.16 -14.35 -7.57
C SER A 70 18.83 -14.45 -8.32
N THR A 71 18.54 -15.62 -8.90
CA THR A 71 17.28 -15.91 -9.60
C THR A 71 16.05 -15.57 -8.75
N ARG A 72 16.11 -15.84 -7.44
CA ARG A 72 15.04 -15.47 -6.50
C ARG A 72 14.81 -13.96 -6.46
N ASN A 73 15.87 -13.18 -6.28
CA ASN A 73 15.75 -11.72 -6.18
C ASN A 73 15.27 -11.10 -7.50
N LYS A 74 15.75 -11.65 -8.64
CA LYS A 74 15.24 -11.29 -9.96
C LYS A 74 13.73 -11.52 -10.05
N LEU A 75 13.25 -12.70 -9.70
CA LEU A 75 11.82 -13.04 -9.68
C LEU A 75 11.00 -12.08 -8.80
N ILE A 76 11.50 -11.73 -7.61
CA ILE A 76 10.84 -10.79 -6.70
C ILE A 76 10.62 -9.43 -7.38
N VAL A 77 11.65 -8.91 -8.05
CA VAL A 77 11.54 -7.61 -8.76
C VAL A 77 10.53 -7.68 -9.89
N TYR A 78 10.53 -8.76 -10.68
CA TYR A 78 9.53 -8.96 -11.74
C TYR A 78 8.11 -9.03 -11.18
N LEU A 79 7.87 -9.77 -10.10
CA LEU A 79 6.55 -9.85 -9.48
C LEU A 79 6.06 -8.48 -9.00
N LEU A 80 6.92 -7.72 -8.31
CA LEU A 80 6.55 -6.38 -7.83
C LEU A 80 6.27 -5.40 -8.98
N LEU A 81 7.04 -5.45 -10.07
CA LEU A 81 6.88 -4.55 -11.22
C LEU A 81 5.63 -4.87 -12.07
N TYR A 82 5.36 -6.15 -12.32
CA TYR A 82 4.36 -6.55 -13.32
C TYR A 82 3.04 -7.05 -12.75
N THR A 83 3.01 -7.53 -11.50
CA THR A 83 1.78 -8.08 -10.88
C THR A 83 1.17 -7.15 -9.82
N VAL A 84 1.90 -6.11 -9.41
CA VAL A 84 1.47 -5.10 -8.42
C VAL A 84 1.08 -5.74 -7.07
N VAL A 85 1.64 -6.93 -6.78
CA VAL A 85 1.48 -7.58 -5.47
C VAL A 85 2.19 -6.77 -4.40
N ARG A 86 1.62 -6.73 -3.19
CA ARG A 86 2.31 -6.09 -2.07
C ARG A 86 3.42 -6.98 -1.56
N VAL A 87 4.45 -6.37 -0.97
CA VAL A 87 5.56 -7.11 -0.34
C VAL A 87 5.07 -8.16 0.66
N SER A 88 4.07 -7.82 1.49
CA SER A 88 3.48 -8.74 2.47
C SER A 88 2.75 -9.93 1.86
N GLU A 89 2.23 -9.78 0.65
CA GLU A 89 1.55 -10.84 -0.09
C GLU A 89 2.58 -11.72 -0.80
N LEU A 90 3.60 -11.08 -1.41
CA LEU A 90 4.70 -11.75 -2.11
C LEU A 90 5.45 -12.73 -1.21
N VAL A 91 5.78 -12.32 0.03
CA VAL A 91 6.53 -13.19 0.97
C VAL A 91 5.75 -14.45 1.37
N GLY A 92 4.43 -14.48 1.15
CA GLY A 92 3.56 -15.60 1.46
C GLY A 92 3.35 -16.59 0.31
N ILE A 93 3.79 -16.27 -0.91
CA ILE A 93 3.57 -17.09 -2.11
C ILE A 93 4.25 -18.45 -1.94
N LYS A 94 3.49 -19.51 -2.21
CA LYS A 94 3.93 -20.91 -2.26
C LYS A 94 3.82 -21.44 -3.69
N ILE A 95 4.52 -22.53 -3.95
CA ILE A 95 4.43 -23.25 -5.25
C ILE A 95 2.99 -23.68 -5.53
N ALA A 96 2.24 -24.05 -4.49
CA ALA A 96 0.83 -24.44 -4.60
C ALA A 96 -0.10 -23.31 -5.05
N ASP A 97 0.34 -22.05 -4.97
CA ASP A 97 -0.42 -20.89 -5.41
C ASP A 97 -0.23 -20.59 -6.90
N ILE A 98 0.65 -21.35 -7.58
CA ILE A 98 0.97 -21.18 -9.00
C ILE A 98 0.27 -22.28 -9.80
N ASP A 99 -0.62 -21.87 -10.70
CA ASP A 99 -1.15 -22.74 -11.74
C ASP A 99 -0.27 -22.63 -12.99
N PHE A 100 0.60 -23.62 -13.17
CA PHE A 100 1.52 -23.70 -14.30
C PHE A 100 0.82 -24.04 -15.64
N LEU A 101 -0.43 -24.52 -15.62
CA LEU A 101 -1.19 -24.78 -16.85
C LEU A 101 -1.77 -23.49 -17.41
N THR A 102 -2.25 -22.62 -16.53
CA THR A 102 -2.88 -21.34 -16.92
C THR A 102 -1.95 -20.13 -16.78
N ASN A 103 -0.73 -20.33 -16.27
CA ASN A 103 0.22 -19.27 -15.91
C ASN A 103 -0.39 -18.23 -14.96
N GLN A 104 -1.19 -18.70 -13.99
CA GLN A 104 -1.84 -17.84 -13.00
C GLN A 104 -1.16 -17.98 -11.64
N LEU A 105 -1.05 -16.86 -10.95
CA LEU A 105 -0.59 -16.78 -9.57
C LEU A 105 -1.76 -16.33 -8.70
N ILE A 106 -2.15 -17.16 -7.74
CA ILE A 106 -3.22 -16.88 -6.79
C ILE A 106 -2.60 -16.17 -5.58
N VAL A 107 -3.11 -14.98 -5.24
CA VAL A 107 -2.62 -14.19 -4.12
C VAL A 107 -3.77 -13.89 -3.17
N LEU A 108 -3.65 -14.35 -1.93
CA LEU A 108 -4.66 -14.11 -0.90
C LEU A 108 -4.47 -12.71 -0.29
N GLY A 109 -5.48 -11.86 -0.48
CA GLY A 109 -5.50 -10.51 0.05
C GLY A 109 -5.99 -10.43 1.50
N LYS A 110 -5.99 -9.20 2.04
CA LYS A 110 -6.61 -8.93 3.35
C LYS A 110 -8.11 -9.23 3.30
N GLY A 111 -8.55 -10.14 4.16
CA GLY A 111 -9.94 -10.61 4.25
C GLY A 111 -10.15 -12.06 3.80
N GLY A 112 -9.08 -12.78 3.44
CA GLY A 112 -9.18 -14.19 3.00
C GLY A 112 -9.85 -14.34 1.63
N LYS A 113 -9.73 -13.31 0.79
CA LYS A 113 -10.25 -13.27 -0.58
C LYS A 113 -9.12 -12.99 -1.55
#